data_AF-A0A852ZJ74-F1
#
_entry.id   AF-A0A852ZJ74-F1
#
_cell.length_a   1.000
_cell.length_b   1.000
_cell.length_c   1.000
_cell.angle_alpha   90.00
_cell.angle_beta   90.00
_cell.angle_gamma   90.00
#
_symmetry.space_group_name_H-M   'P 1'
#
loop_
_entity.id
_entity.type
_entity.pdbx_description
1 polymer ?
#
loop_
_entity_poly.entity_id
_entity_poly.type
_entity_poly.pdbx_seq_one_letter_code
_entity_poly.pdbx_strand_id
1 'polypeptide(L)'
;MRNGRLLQTGVRVGVGALALLVAGVFGAPSGARAPAAPADPGSKPAGHARAVSKEVVTPPTTRSTQEAGDPPYRGWSSWSLQSTKYPGLNPRGGASWLHEENVLTQARAMARYLKPYGYEYVNIDSGWTASWDWQADVDEHGRQKANAERFPHGMKYVAEQIHRLGLRAGIYLAVGLDKAAYDRGDLPIAGAPGCGTHDIVYPDLRTTNGWDSAYKIDFSKPCAQAYVDSQAAMIADWGYDLLKIDGVGPGSFKSGPNYDNRPDIRAWHEAIGRTGREIRLELSWSLDRAAIADWQKYADGWRIDTDVECYCDTLVTWANSVDNRFHDVPPWVQHAGPEGSNNLDSLDVGNGEMDGLTDAERYSYMTLWAISAAPLYTGDDLTRLDGLGKRLLTNREVLAINTQGRPASPVVPDALQQVWRVQNTDGSYTVALFNLDRKPAVVGARWTDVGFAGPAAVRDVWAGRELGRQADGYAAMLPGHGSRLLRVTPVRPAESFEAEAAGNVRTGGASINECDGCAGGLKVGNLNDGASLTITGVEAPRAGSYDVTVSYVDGSAGRPIGIAVNGGEVRRVVLGGADDDRWDRPQSETLRLNLKAGSNTLTFSHVGDYGPDIDRVTVQATR
;
A
#
# COMPACT_ATOMS: atom_id res chain seq x y z
N MET A 1 24.62 18.64 -38.13
CA MET A 1 23.88 18.61 -39.42
C MET A 1 23.24 17.25 -39.60
N ARG A 2 21.96 17.22 -40.01
CA ARG A 2 20.99 16.07 -40.08
C ARG A 2 20.53 15.59 -38.70
N ASN A 3 19.50 16.15 -38.05
CA ASN A 3 18.06 16.34 -38.36
C ASN A 3 17.29 15.03 -38.63
N GLY A 4 16.50 14.61 -37.63
CA GLY A 4 15.36 13.70 -37.76
C GLY A 4 14.26 14.14 -36.78
N ARG A 5 13.31 14.95 -37.27
CA ARG A 5 12.08 15.37 -36.57
C ARG A 5 11.11 14.18 -36.53
N LEU A 6 10.56 13.88 -35.37
CA LEU A 6 9.34 13.08 -35.23
C LEU A 6 8.19 14.02 -34.84
N LEU A 7 7.15 13.97 -35.66
CA LEU A 7 5.94 14.79 -35.60
C LEU A 7 5.06 14.34 -34.43
N GLN A 8 4.79 15.24 -33.50
CA GLN A 8 3.61 15.19 -32.62
C GLN A 8 2.43 15.80 -33.38
N THR A 9 1.40 15.01 -33.64
CA THR A 9 0.08 15.52 -34.04
C THR A 9 -0.85 15.45 -32.83
N GLY A 10 -0.94 16.55 -32.10
CA GLY A 10 -2.02 16.80 -31.16
C GLY A 10 -3.20 17.41 -31.89
N VAL A 11 -4.40 16.85 -31.72
CA VAL A 11 -5.66 17.47 -32.12
C VAL A 11 -6.27 18.07 -30.86
N ARG A 12 -6.21 19.40 -30.74
CA ARG A 12 -7.01 20.19 -29.81
C ARG A 12 -8.34 20.52 -30.49
N VAL A 13 -9.46 20.18 -29.86
CA VAL A 13 -10.76 20.80 -30.15
C VAL A 13 -11.08 21.71 -28.96
N GLY A 14 -11.29 22.99 -29.27
CA GLY A 14 -11.54 24.04 -28.27
C GLY A 14 -12.99 24.06 -27.78
N VAL A 15 -13.17 24.52 -26.54
CA VAL A 15 -14.47 24.93 -26.00
C VAL A 15 -14.31 26.35 -25.45
N GLY A 16 -15.13 27.25 -25.99
CA GLY A 16 -15.25 28.64 -25.55
C GLY A 16 -15.99 28.76 -24.23
N ALA A 17 -15.67 29.83 -23.50
CA ALA A 17 -16.11 30.11 -22.14
C ALA A 17 -17.24 31.16 -22.06
N LEU A 18 -17.88 31.18 -20.88
CA LEU A 18 -18.60 32.27 -20.18
C LEU A 18 -19.97 32.71 -20.75
N ALA A 19 -20.99 33.14 -19.99
CA ALA A 19 -21.32 33.14 -18.54
C ALA A 19 -22.65 33.94 -18.35
N LEU A 20 -23.09 34.00 -17.07
CA LEU A 20 -24.03 34.92 -16.41
C LEU A 20 -25.49 34.43 -16.27
N LEU A 21 -25.94 34.05 -15.07
CA LEU A 21 -26.34 34.84 -13.88
C LEU A 21 -27.71 35.50 -14.03
N VAL A 22 -28.71 35.00 -13.29
CA VAL A 22 -29.68 35.85 -12.57
C VAL A 22 -30.08 35.15 -11.27
N ALA A 23 -29.86 35.85 -10.16
CA ALA A 23 -30.33 35.53 -8.82
C ALA A 23 -31.80 35.95 -8.65
N GLY A 24 -32.57 35.16 -7.90
CA GLY A 24 -33.93 35.49 -7.48
C GLY A 24 -34.22 34.95 -6.08
N VAL A 25 -34.10 35.83 -5.10
CA VAL A 25 -34.53 35.66 -3.69
C VAL A 25 -36.06 35.69 -3.63
N PHE A 26 -36.70 34.89 -2.76
CA PHE A 26 -37.70 35.32 -1.77
C PHE A 26 -38.47 34.12 -1.15
N GLY A 27 -38.62 34.15 0.18
CA GLY A 27 -39.86 33.74 0.84
C GLY A 27 -39.87 32.44 1.63
N ALA A 28 -39.53 32.50 2.93
CA ALA A 28 -40.09 31.60 3.93
C ALA A 28 -41.55 32.01 4.22
N PRO A 29 -42.41 31.07 4.67
CA PRO A 29 -42.70 31.05 6.10
C PRO A 29 -42.90 29.66 6.74
N SER A 30 -42.50 29.63 8.02
CA SER A 30 -42.97 28.88 9.19
C SER A 30 -44.18 27.94 9.08
N GLY A 31 -44.10 26.82 9.81
CA GLY A 31 -45.26 26.30 10.56
C GLY A 31 -45.33 24.79 10.80
N ALA A 32 -44.80 24.35 11.95
CA ALA A 32 -45.35 23.33 12.85
C ALA A 32 -45.88 21.97 12.30
N ARG A 33 -45.34 20.84 12.79
CA ARG A 33 -45.79 20.07 13.98
C ARG A 33 -45.30 18.63 13.88
N ALA A 34 -44.61 18.16 14.92
CA ALA A 34 -44.34 16.74 15.17
C ALA A 34 -45.60 16.04 15.74
N PRO A 35 -45.74 14.72 15.49
CA PRO A 35 -45.86 13.77 16.59
C PRO A 35 -44.95 12.54 16.36
N ALA A 36 -44.11 12.19 17.32
CA ALA A 36 -44.36 11.18 18.37
C ALA A 36 -44.36 9.73 17.84
N ALA A 37 -43.27 9.04 18.15
CA ALA A 37 -43.08 7.59 17.99
C ALA A 37 -43.98 6.78 18.94
N PRO A 38 -44.28 5.51 18.59
CA PRO A 38 -44.52 4.48 19.58
C PRO A 38 -43.41 3.43 19.60
N ALA A 39 -43.30 2.83 20.78
CA ALA A 39 -42.25 1.94 21.23
C ALA A 39 -42.34 0.52 20.65
N ASP A 40 -41.16 -0.09 20.62
CA ASP A 40 -40.85 -1.51 20.46
C ASP A 40 -41.54 -2.39 21.52
N PRO A 41 -41.86 -3.66 21.19
CA PRO A 41 -41.31 -4.70 22.05
C PRO A 41 -40.90 -5.99 21.31
N GLY A 42 -39.77 -6.57 21.72
CA GLY A 42 -39.71 -8.02 21.92
C GLY A 42 -38.45 -8.73 21.45
N SER A 43 -37.42 -8.70 22.29
CA SER A 43 -36.18 -9.47 22.22
C SER A 43 -36.34 -11.01 22.19
N LYS A 44 -35.50 -11.70 21.40
CA LYS A 44 -34.90 -13.00 21.75
C LYS A 44 -33.45 -13.07 21.26
N PRO A 45 -32.52 -13.71 22.02
CA PRO A 45 -31.08 -13.60 21.76
C PRO A 45 -30.59 -14.76 20.87
N ALA A 46 -29.82 -14.43 19.83
CA ALA A 46 -28.95 -15.38 19.14
C ALA A 46 -27.50 -14.93 19.34
N GLY A 47 -26.67 -15.81 19.90
CA GLY A 47 -25.26 -15.54 20.16
C GLY A 47 -24.51 -15.17 18.89
N HIS A 48 -23.94 -13.98 18.87
CA HIS A 48 -23.03 -13.51 17.83
C HIS A 48 -21.63 -13.42 18.44
N ALA A 49 -20.69 -14.19 17.91
CA ALA A 49 -19.28 -13.86 18.02
C ALA A 49 -19.08 -12.52 17.30
N ARG A 50 -18.67 -11.48 18.04
CA ARG A 50 -18.33 -10.17 17.48
C ARG A 50 -17.05 -10.31 16.64
N ALA A 51 -17.18 -10.09 15.33
CA ALA A 51 -16.06 -9.78 14.46
C ALA A 51 -15.76 -8.27 14.54
N VAL A 52 -14.48 -7.91 14.54
CA VAL A 52 -13.96 -6.54 14.69
C VAL A 52 -13.92 -5.89 13.30
N SER A 53 -14.97 -5.19 12.90
CA SER A 53 -14.89 -4.14 11.88
C SER A 53 -14.41 -2.85 12.54
N LYS A 54 -13.52 -2.06 11.90
CA LYS A 54 -12.99 -0.79 12.43
C LYS A 54 -14.12 0.09 12.98
N GLU A 55 -14.32 0.10 14.30
CA GLU A 55 -15.31 0.96 14.96
C GLU A 55 -14.84 2.42 14.86
N VAL A 56 -15.79 3.35 14.73
CA VAL A 56 -15.56 4.77 14.98
C VAL A 56 -15.35 4.94 16.49
N VAL A 57 -14.09 4.95 16.95
CA VAL A 57 -13.76 5.00 18.40
C VAL A 57 -13.31 6.39 18.85
N THR A 58 -14.02 6.97 19.82
CA THR A 58 -13.52 7.98 20.76
C THR A 58 -12.57 7.35 21.80
N PRO A 59 -11.49 8.02 22.23
CA PRO A 59 -10.33 7.36 22.85
C PRO A 59 -10.53 7.01 24.33
N PRO A 60 -10.05 5.83 24.78
CA PRO A 60 -9.30 5.81 26.05
C PRO A 60 -8.12 4.81 26.15
N THR A 61 -7.05 5.30 26.80
CA THR A 61 -5.99 4.66 27.63
C THR A 61 -5.34 3.32 27.25
N THR A 62 -4.05 3.45 26.85
CA THR A 62 -2.88 2.58 27.10
C THR A 62 -3.07 1.07 27.22
N ARG A 63 -2.63 0.34 26.17
CA ARG A 63 -2.10 -1.03 26.25
C ARG A 63 -0.83 -1.15 25.41
N SER A 64 0.20 -1.73 26.00
CA SER A 64 1.43 -2.18 25.33
C SER A 64 1.22 -3.58 24.76
N THR A 65 1.35 -3.72 23.45
CA THR A 65 2.02 -4.78 22.65
C THR A 65 1.50 -4.62 21.23
N GLN A 66 2.40 -4.46 20.26
CA GLN A 66 2.09 -4.52 18.82
C GLN A 66 1.31 -5.80 18.52
N GLU A 67 -0.02 -5.71 18.41
CA GLU A 67 -0.79 -6.71 17.68
C GLU A 67 -0.43 -6.54 16.20
N ALA A 68 0.04 -7.61 15.57
CA ALA A 68 0.22 -7.65 14.13
C ALA A 68 -1.17 -7.47 13.51
N GLY A 69 -1.39 -6.37 12.78
CA GLY A 69 -2.61 -6.22 12.00
C GLY A 69 -2.68 -7.27 10.89
N ASP A 70 -3.78 -7.27 10.14
CA ASP A 70 -3.98 -8.25 9.10
C ASP A 70 -2.83 -8.20 8.08
N PRO A 71 -2.20 -9.35 7.78
CA PRO A 71 -1.12 -9.36 6.82
C PRO A 71 -1.63 -8.92 5.44
N PRO A 72 -0.76 -8.37 4.59
CA PRO A 72 -1.10 -8.09 3.21
C PRO A 72 -1.72 -9.32 2.54
N TYR A 73 -2.82 -9.13 1.82
CA TYR A 73 -3.53 -10.26 1.22
C TYR A 73 -2.68 -10.92 0.13
N ARG A 74 -2.94 -12.21 -0.14
CA ARG A 74 -2.29 -12.95 -1.21
C ARG A 74 -3.32 -13.60 -2.10
N GLY A 75 -3.07 -13.61 -3.40
CA GLY A 75 -4.07 -14.08 -4.35
C GLY A 75 -3.61 -14.08 -5.80
N TRP A 76 -4.58 -13.89 -6.67
CA TRP A 76 -4.40 -13.79 -8.11
C TRP A 76 -5.36 -12.74 -8.66
N SER A 77 -4.94 -11.98 -9.67
CA SER A 77 -5.81 -11.04 -10.39
C SER A 77 -5.85 -11.37 -11.87
N SER A 78 -7.01 -11.18 -12.51
CA SER A 78 -7.16 -11.46 -13.92
C SER A 78 -6.52 -10.42 -14.84
N TRP A 79 -6.13 -9.23 -14.37
CA TRP A 79 -5.76 -8.10 -15.24
C TRP A 79 -4.61 -8.39 -16.21
N SER A 80 -3.50 -8.96 -15.76
CA SER A 80 -2.33 -9.23 -16.64
C SER A 80 -2.68 -10.13 -17.83
N LEU A 81 -3.49 -11.17 -17.64
CA LEU A 81 -3.93 -12.04 -18.74
C LEU A 81 -4.92 -11.37 -19.70
N GLN A 82 -5.60 -10.32 -19.26
CA GLN A 82 -6.55 -9.56 -20.07
C GLN A 82 -5.89 -8.46 -20.89
N SER A 83 -4.90 -7.79 -20.31
CA SER A 83 -4.25 -6.60 -20.88
C SER A 83 -3.11 -6.95 -21.84
N THR A 84 -2.50 -8.12 -21.67
CA THR A 84 -1.40 -8.61 -22.51
C THR A 84 -1.82 -8.95 -23.94
N LYS A 85 -0.87 -8.80 -24.87
CA LYS A 85 -0.95 -9.26 -26.26
C LYS A 85 -0.25 -10.62 -26.46
N TYR A 86 0.19 -11.27 -25.39
CA TYR A 86 0.85 -12.57 -25.47
C TYR A 86 0.03 -13.55 -26.35
N PRO A 87 0.67 -14.22 -27.33
CA PRO A 87 -0.05 -15.03 -28.31
C PRO A 87 -0.98 -16.07 -27.69
N GLY A 88 -2.24 -16.03 -28.11
CA GLY A 88 -3.26 -17.02 -27.74
C GLY A 88 -4.13 -16.67 -26.53
N LEU A 89 -3.80 -15.66 -25.72
CA LEU A 89 -4.63 -15.27 -24.57
C LEU A 89 -5.86 -14.45 -24.98
N ASN A 90 -5.69 -13.48 -25.88
CA ASN A 90 -6.72 -12.52 -26.28
C ASN A 90 -7.10 -12.63 -27.78
N PRO A 91 -7.58 -13.79 -28.27
CA PRO A 91 -7.76 -14.04 -29.71
C PRO A 91 -8.91 -13.26 -30.37
N ARG A 92 -9.82 -12.65 -29.59
CA ARG A 92 -10.94 -11.85 -30.10
C ARG A 92 -10.75 -10.33 -29.89
N GLY A 93 -9.53 -9.90 -29.58
CA GLY A 93 -9.22 -8.50 -29.23
C GLY A 93 -8.96 -8.31 -27.74
N GLY A 94 -8.67 -7.08 -27.34
CA GLY A 94 -8.27 -6.74 -25.97
C GLY A 94 -9.28 -7.22 -24.92
N ALA A 95 -8.77 -7.72 -23.79
CA ALA A 95 -9.56 -8.28 -22.69
C ALA A 95 -10.51 -9.43 -23.07
N SER A 96 -10.35 -10.07 -24.24
CA SER A 96 -11.19 -11.21 -24.64
C SER A 96 -10.91 -12.48 -23.84
N TRP A 97 -9.81 -12.53 -23.10
CA TRP A 97 -9.49 -13.60 -22.15
C TRP A 97 -10.47 -13.67 -20.97
N LEU A 98 -11.06 -12.55 -20.55
CA LEU A 98 -11.94 -12.52 -19.38
C LEU A 98 -13.29 -13.17 -19.66
N HIS A 99 -13.45 -14.40 -19.19
CA HIS A 99 -14.72 -15.10 -19.10
C HIS A 99 -14.72 -16.11 -17.96
N GLU A 100 -15.91 -16.58 -17.59
CA GLU A 100 -16.17 -17.46 -16.44
C GLU A 100 -15.22 -18.67 -16.37
N GLU A 101 -15.18 -19.49 -17.42
CA GLU A 101 -14.39 -20.73 -17.39
C GLU A 101 -12.88 -20.49 -17.27
N ASN A 102 -12.36 -19.38 -17.81
CA ASN A 102 -10.95 -19.01 -17.64
C ASN A 102 -10.65 -18.64 -16.18
N VAL A 103 -11.50 -17.82 -15.57
CA VAL A 103 -11.38 -17.47 -14.13
C VAL A 103 -11.45 -18.73 -13.27
N LEU A 104 -12.41 -19.61 -13.50
CA LEU A 104 -12.55 -20.84 -12.72
C LEU A 104 -11.38 -21.80 -12.93
N THR A 105 -10.77 -21.81 -14.11
CA THR A 105 -9.54 -22.56 -14.38
C THR A 105 -8.37 -22.04 -13.55
N GLN A 106 -8.18 -20.72 -13.48
CA GLN A 106 -7.16 -20.10 -12.65
C GLN A 106 -7.44 -20.34 -11.15
N ALA A 107 -8.70 -20.24 -10.71
CA ALA A 107 -9.10 -20.53 -9.33
C ALA A 107 -8.75 -21.99 -8.93
N ARG A 108 -9.05 -22.97 -9.79
CA ARG A 108 -8.68 -24.37 -9.56
C ARG A 108 -7.16 -24.58 -9.49
N ALA A 109 -6.40 -23.89 -10.35
CA ALA A 109 -4.95 -23.93 -10.30
C ALA A 109 -4.39 -23.29 -9.03
N MET A 110 -4.92 -22.14 -8.60
CA MET A 110 -4.52 -21.47 -7.36
C MET A 110 -4.80 -22.36 -6.14
N ALA A 111 -6.00 -22.94 -6.06
CA ALA A 111 -6.38 -23.87 -5.00
C ALA A 111 -5.42 -25.07 -4.88
N ARG A 112 -4.93 -25.55 -6.03
CA ARG A 112 -4.00 -26.69 -6.08
C ARG A 112 -2.57 -26.31 -5.72
N TYR A 113 -2.06 -25.18 -6.24
CA TYR A 113 -0.63 -24.89 -6.22
C TYR A 113 -0.22 -23.83 -5.20
N LEU A 114 -1.04 -22.81 -4.97
CA LEU A 114 -0.66 -21.64 -4.18
C LEU A 114 -1.42 -21.53 -2.86
N LYS A 115 -2.65 -22.05 -2.78
CA LYS A 115 -3.43 -22.07 -1.53
C LYS A 115 -2.70 -22.69 -0.33
N PRO A 116 -1.93 -23.80 -0.46
CA PRO A 116 -1.13 -24.33 0.66
C PRO A 116 -0.08 -23.36 1.23
N TYR A 117 0.19 -22.27 0.52
CA TYR A 117 1.13 -21.21 0.87
C TYR A 117 0.41 -19.90 1.24
N GLY A 118 -0.92 -19.95 1.40
CA GLY A 118 -1.74 -18.85 1.90
C GLY A 118 -2.18 -17.84 0.84
N TYR A 119 -2.23 -18.24 -0.44
CA TYR A 119 -2.90 -17.50 -1.50
C TYR A 119 -4.39 -17.83 -1.50
N GLU A 120 -5.24 -16.84 -1.27
CA GLU A 120 -6.66 -17.06 -0.96
C GLU A 120 -7.60 -16.29 -1.86
N TYR A 121 -7.20 -15.13 -2.40
CA TYR A 121 -8.10 -14.25 -3.16
C TYR A 121 -8.01 -14.50 -4.68
N VAL A 122 -9.14 -14.73 -5.33
CA VAL A 122 -9.27 -14.76 -6.80
C VAL A 122 -10.00 -13.49 -7.23
N ASN A 123 -9.25 -12.51 -7.73
CA ASN A 123 -9.74 -11.19 -8.06
C ASN A 123 -10.09 -11.10 -9.55
N ILE A 124 -11.37 -10.84 -9.84
CA ILE A 124 -11.88 -10.59 -11.17
C ILE A 124 -11.79 -9.08 -11.41
N ASP A 125 -10.89 -8.67 -12.31
CA ASP A 125 -10.63 -7.27 -12.62
C ASP A 125 -11.63 -6.70 -13.64
N SER A 126 -11.33 -5.53 -14.22
CA SER A 126 -12.19 -4.77 -15.14
C SER A 126 -12.71 -5.59 -16.33
N GLY A 127 -13.92 -5.26 -16.80
CA GLY A 127 -14.51 -5.84 -18.02
C GLY A 127 -15.57 -6.92 -17.80
N TRP A 128 -15.86 -7.32 -16.55
CA TRP A 128 -16.88 -8.35 -16.27
C TRP A 128 -18.32 -7.91 -16.60
N THR A 129 -18.56 -6.60 -16.65
CA THR A 129 -19.84 -5.98 -17.07
C THR A 129 -19.89 -5.70 -18.58
N ALA A 130 -18.74 -5.67 -19.25
CA ALA A 130 -18.61 -5.14 -20.60
C ALA A 130 -18.87 -6.22 -21.68
N SER A 131 -19.53 -5.80 -22.76
CA SER A 131 -19.57 -6.55 -24.01
C SER A 131 -18.18 -6.67 -24.66
N TRP A 132 -18.08 -7.38 -25.80
CA TRP A 132 -16.84 -7.50 -26.55
C TRP A 132 -16.39 -6.19 -27.22
N ASP A 133 -17.31 -5.25 -27.43
CA ASP A 133 -17.04 -3.89 -27.91
C ASP A 133 -16.94 -2.86 -26.78
N TRP A 134 -16.74 -3.33 -25.54
CA TRP A 134 -16.46 -2.52 -24.34
C TRP A 134 -17.60 -1.58 -23.93
N GLN A 135 -18.84 -1.99 -24.14
CA GLN A 135 -20.03 -1.31 -23.62
C GLN A 135 -20.49 -2.00 -22.33
N ALA A 136 -20.57 -1.24 -21.24
CA ALA A 136 -21.12 -1.72 -19.98
C ALA A 136 -22.66 -1.73 -20.03
N ASP A 137 -23.26 -2.63 -19.25
CA ASP A 137 -24.71 -2.67 -19.02
C ASP A 137 -24.99 -2.65 -17.51
N VAL A 138 -26.18 -2.19 -17.16
CA VAL A 138 -26.66 -2.12 -15.77
C VAL A 138 -28.02 -2.80 -15.65
N ASP A 139 -28.34 -3.21 -14.43
CA ASP A 139 -29.66 -3.74 -14.12
C ASP A 139 -30.74 -2.64 -14.09
N GLU A 140 -31.97 -3.03 -13.77
CA GLU A 140 -33.13 -2.13 -13.67
C GLU A 140 -33.01 -1.08 -12.55
N HIS A 141 -32.00 -1.18 -11.69
CA HIS A 141 -31.71 -0.26 -10.59
C HIS A 141 -30.46 0.59 -10.80
N GLY A 142 -29.86 0.54 -12.00
CA GLY A 142 -28.61 1.23 -12.31
C GLY A 142 -27.38 0.58 -11.70
N ARG A 143 -27.49 -0.63 -11.15
CA ARG A 143 -26.38 -1.38 -10.56
C ARG A 143 -25.63 -2.15 -11.62
N GLN A 144 -24.35 -2.45 -11.35
CA GLN A 144 -23.51 -3.12 -12.33
C GLN A 144 -23.97 -4.55 -12.59
N LYS A 145 -24.05 -4.92 -13.87
CA LYS A 145 -24.61 -6.20 -14.29
C LYS A 145 -23.59 -7.03 -15.06
N ALA A 146 -23.55 -8.32 -14.75
CA ALA A 146 -22.67 -9.25 -15.43
C ALA A 146 -23.00 -9.34 -16.93
N ASN A 147 -21.97 -9.32 -17.78
CA ASN A 147 -22.17 -9.64 -19.18
C ASN A 147 -22.45 -11.15 -19.34
N ALA A 148 -23.64 -11.51 -19.84
CA ALA A 148 -24.08 -12.90 -19.94
C ALA A 148 -23.30 -13.74 -20.97
N GLU A 149 -22.57 -13.13 -21.90
CA GLU A 149 -21.70 -13.87 -22.83
C GLU A 149 -20.35 -14.23 -22.18
N ARG A 150 -19.84 -13.37 -21.29
CA ARG A 150 -18.62 -13.62 -20.52
C ARG A 150 -18.88 -14.49 -19.29
N PHE A 151 -19.98 -14.24 -18.60
CA PHE A 151 -20.37 -14.86 -17.33
C PHE A 151 -21.80 -15.41 -17.43
N PRO A 152 -22.02 -16.51 -18.17
CA PRO A 152 -23.36 -17.02 -18.48
C PRO A 152 -24.17 -17.47 -17.27
N HIS A 153 -23.51 -17.83 -16.16
CA HIS A 153 -24.18 -18.20 -14.91
C HIS A 153 -24.22 -17.05 -13.89
N GLY A 154 -23.68 -15.88 -14.25
CA GLY A 154 -23.64 -14.68 -13.41
C GLY A 154 -22.61 -14.74 -12.27
N MET A 155 -22.36 -13.58 -11.67
CA MET A 155 -21.26 -13.40 -10.70
C MET A 155 -21.45 -14.15 -9.38
N LYS A 156 -22.69 -14.43 -8.97
CA LYS A 156 -22.98 -15.26 -7.79
C LYS A 156 -22.48 -16.69 -7.96
N TYR A 157 -22.75 -17.30 -9.11
CA TYR A 157 -22.28 -18.65 -9.42
C TYR A 157 -20.75 -18.73 -9.39
N VAL A 158 -20.07 -17.72 -9.93
CA VAL A 158 -18.60 -17.63 -9.95
C VAL A 158 -18.04 -17.59 -8.53
N ALA A 159 -18.56 -16.70 -7.68
CA ALA A 159 -18.14 -16.61 -6.28
C ALA A 159 -18.38 -17.92 -5.54
N GLU A 160 -19.54 -18.57 -5.72
CA GLU A 160 -19.82 -19.88 -5.14
C GLU A 160 -18.83 -20.96 -5.60
N GLN A 161 -18.41 -20.97 -6.88
CA GLN A 161 -17.39 -21.92 -7.35
C GLN A 161 -16.04 -21.67 -6.70
N ILE A 162 -15.63 -20.40 -6.60
CA ILE A 162 -14.38 -20.00 -5.93
C ILE A 162 -14.41 -20.43 -4.46
N HIS A 163 -15.51 -20.19 -3.76
CA HIS A 163 -15.70 -20.59 -2.37
C HIS A 163 -15.70 -22.12 -2.16
N ARG A 164 -16.22 -22.90 -3.12
CA ARG A 164 -16.14 -24.38 -3.06
C ARG A 164 -14.71 -24.91 -3.10
N LEU A 165 -13.78 -24.13 -3.65
CA LEU A 165 -12.33 -24.42 -3.59
C LEU A 165 -11.69 -23.96 -2.27
N GLY A 166 -12.49 -23.37 -1.38
CA GLY A 166 -12.09 -22.71 -0.13
C GLY A 166 -11.19 -21.50 -0.37
N LEU A 167 -11.43 -20.79 -1.46
CA LEU A 167 -10.80 -19.51 -1.81
C LEU A 167 -11.81 -18.38 -1.55
N ARG A 168 -11.35 -17.13 -1.57
CA ARG A 168 -12.13 -15.89 -1.46
C ARG A 168 -12.27 -15.25 -2.85
N ALA A 169 -13.41 -14.63 -3.12
CA ALA A 169 -13.72 -14.03 -4.43
C ALA A 169 -13.57 -12.50 -4.39
N GLY A 170 -12.84 -11.90 -5.33
CA GLY A 170 -12.70 -10.46 -5.48
C GLY A 170 -13.36 -9.94 -6.76
N ILE A 171 -13.90 -8.72 -6.72
CA ILE A 171 -14.54 -8.04 -7.85
C ILE A 171 -14.04 -6.60 -8.00
N TYR A 172 -14.24 -6.05 -9.20
CA TYR A 172 -13.80 -4.73 -9.59
C TYR A 172 -14.98 -3.79 -9.88
N LEU A 173 -14.82 -2.52 -9.53
CA LEU A 173 -15.65 -1.39 -9.98
C LEU A 173 -14.79 -0.16 -10.30
N ALA A 174 -15.27 0.72 -11.16
CA ALA A 174 -14.73 2.08 -11.28
C ALA A 174 -15.53 3.04 -10.38
N VAL A 175 -14.87 4.06 -9.83
CA VAL A 175 -15.54 5.03 -8.94
C VAL A 175 -16.54 5.94 -9.69
N GLY A 176 -17.63 6.29 -9.02
CA GLY A 176 -18.72 7.13 -9.55
C GLY A 176 -19.95 6.35 -10.06
N LEU A 177 -20.89 7.08 -10.68
CA LEU A 177 -22.04 6.50 -11.39
C LEU A 177 -21.64 6.22 -12.84
N ASP A 178 -21.59 4.95 -13.24
CA ASP A 178 -21.32 4.56 -14.62
C ASP A 178 -22.26 5.30 -15.59
N LYS A 179 -21.73 5.81 -16.70
CA LYS A 179 -22.54 6.52 -17.70
C LYS A 179 -23.66 5.65 -18.25
N ALA A 180 -23.45 4.34 -18.38
CA ALA A 180 -24.49 3.41 -18.80
C ALA A 180 -25.72 3.45 -17.86
N ALA A 181 -25.52 3.70 -16.56
CA ALA A 181 -26.62 3.84 -15.60
C ALA A 181 -27.46 5.10 -15.82
N TYR A 182 -26.82 6.19 -16.22
CA TYR A 182 -27.49 7.45 -16.51
C TYR A 182 -28.17 7.43 -17.88
N ASP A 183 -27.48 6.87 -18.89
CA ASP A 183 -27.90 6.88 -20.29
C ASP A 183 -29.11 5.96 -20.57
N ARG A 184 -29.34 4.96 -19.71
CA ARG A 184 -30.56 4.12 -19.77
C ARG A 184 -31.83 4.84 -19.28
N GLY A 185 -31.70 6.02 -18.70
CA GLY A 185 -32.79 6.82 -18.13
C GLY A 185 -32.67 6.97 -16.61
N ASP A 186 -33.68 7.58 -16.01
CA ASP A 186 -33.75 7.77 -14.56
C ASP A 186 -34.23 6.46 -13.89
N LEU A 187 -33.27 5.59 -13.57
CA LEU A 187 -33.53 4.25 -13.04
C LEU A 187 -33.78 4.32 -11.53
N PRO A 188 -34.78 3.57 -11.00
CA PRO A 188 -35.09 3.59 -9.58
C PRO A 188 -33.98 2.95 -8.73
N ILE A 189 -33.51 3.64 -7.69
CA ILE A 189 -32.50 3.11 -6.77
C ILE A 189 -33.11 2.03 -5.87
N ALA A 190 -32.54 0.82 -5.89
CA ALA A 190 -33.01 -0.30 -5.08
C ALA A 190 -32.98 0.04 -3.57
N GLY A 191 -34.08 -0.25 -2.87
CA GLY A 191 -34.22 0.05 -1.45
C GLY A 191 -34.51 1.52 -1.10
N ALA A 192 -34.65 2.40 -2.09
CA ALA A 192 -34.93 3.83 -1.89
C ALA A 192 -36.11 4.32 -2.76
N PRO A 193 -37.36 4.11 -2.33
CA PRO A 193 -38.54 4.55 -3.07
C PRO A 193 -38.52 6.06 -3.34
N GLY A 194 -38.74 6.46 -4.59
CA GLY A 194 -38.75 7.86 -5.00
C GLY A 194 -37.36 8.45 -5.31
N CYS A 195 -36.31 7.64 -5.28
CA CYS A 195 -34.97 8.02 -5.69
C CYS A 195 -34.63 7.44 -7.08
N GLY A 196 -34.10 8.27 -7.97
CA GLY A 196 -33.61 7.88 -9.28
C GLY A 196 -32.11 8.11 -9.47
N THR A 197 -31.50 7.46 -10.48
CA THR A 197 -30.08 7.64 -10.81
C THR A 197 -29.75 9.06 -11.27
N HIS A 198 -30.71 9.83 -11.78
CA HIS A 198 -30.51 11.23 -12.17
C HIS A 198 -30.49 12.17 -10.96
N ASP A 199 -31.09 11.76 -9.82
CA ASP A 199 -31.16 12.58 -8.60
C ASP A 199 -29.83 12.69 -7.84
N ILE A 200 -28.89 11.76 -8.11
CA ILE A 200 -27.67 11.60 -7.32
C ILE A 200 -26.42 12.18 -7.97
N VAL A 201 -26.51 12.67 -9.21
CA VAL A 201 -25.38 13.31 -9.92
C VAL A 201 -25.49 14.82 -9.91
N TYR A 202 -24.37 15.50 -10.16
CA TYR A 202 -24.39 16.95 -10.33
C TYR A 202 -25.17 17.35 -11.60
N PRO A 203 -25.96 18.44 -11.58
CA PRO A 203 -26.76 18.87 -12.73
C PRO A 203 -25.96 19.21 -13.99
N ASP A 204 -24.67 19.53 -13.85
CA ASP A 204 -23.76 19.81 -14.97
C ASP A 204 -23.12 18.55 -15.56
N LEU A 205 -23.49 17.37 -15.05
CA LEU A 205 -23.00 16.05 -15.49
C LEU A 205 -21.48 15.98 -15.54
N ARG A 206 -20.81 16.65 -14.58
CA ARG A 206 -19.35 16.57 -14.46
C ARG A 206 -18.91 15.13 -14.31
N THR A 207 -17.89 14.77 -15.09
CA THR A 207 -17.29 13.44 -15.04
C THR A 207 -16.38 13.31 -13.83
N THR A 208 -16.08 12.06 -13.48
CA THR A 208 -15.13 11.70 -12.44
C THR A 208 -14.28 10.51 -12.90
N ASN A 209 -13.40 10.05 -12.01
CA ASN A 209 -12.44 8.98 -12.20
C ASN A 209 -11.34 9.22 -13.25
N GLY A 210 -10.34 8.32 -13.25
CA GLY A 210 -9.16 8.40 -14.12
C GLY A 210 -9.45 8.49 -15.63
N TRP A 211 -10.61 8.00 -16.09
CA TRP A 211 -10.95 7.85 -17.50
C TRP A 211 -12.18 8.65 -17.94
N ASP A 212 -12.76 9.47 -17.06
CA ASP A 212 -14.02 10.17 -17.30
C ASP A 212 -15.16 9.21 -17.69
N SER A 213 -15.13 7.96 -17.23
CA SER A 213 -16.11 6.92 -17.61
C SER A 213 -17.38 6.96 -16.76
N ALA A 214 -17.38 7.73 -15.67
CA ALA A 214 -18.50 7.86 -14.75
C ALA A 214 -18.85 9.34 -14.50
N TYR A 215 -20.11 9.59 -14.11
CA TYR A 215 -20.55 10.86 -13.55
C TYR A 215 -20.25 10.93 -12.05
N LYS A 216 -19.90 12.12 -11.58
CA LYS A 216 -19.65 12.34 -10.16
C LYS A 216 -20.95 12.26 -9.37
N ILE A 217 -20.99 11.39 -8.37
CA ILE A 217 -22.08 11.31 -7.40
C ILE A 217 -21.95 12.49 -6.42
N ASP A 218 -23.06 13.19 -6.19
CA ASP A 218 -23.21 14.24 -5.20
C ASP A 218 -23.74 13.66 -3.88
N PHE A 219 -22.83 13.31 -2.98
CA PHE A 219 -23.16 12.74 -1.67
C PHE A 219 -23.85 13.72 -0.70
N SER A 220 -24.10 14.98 -1.11
CA SER A 220 -25.01 15.87 -0.38
C SER A 220 -26.49 15.53 -0.64
N LYS A 221 -26.78 14.75 -1.70
CA LYS A 221 -28.13 14.31 -2.06
C LYS A 221 -28.56 13.13 -1.18
N PRO A 222 -29.81 13.11 -0.68
CA PRO A 222 -30.28 12.08 0.25
C PRO A 222 -30.28 10.66 -0.33
N CYS A 223 -30.38 10.52 -1.66
CA CYS A 223 -30.44 9.23 -2.35
C CYS A 223 -29.05 8.65 -2.69
N ALA A 224 -27.98 9.44 -2.61
CA ALA A 224 -26.65 9.03 -3.09
C ALA A 224 -26.08 7.84 -2.31
N GLN A 225 -26.19 7.87 -0.98
CA GLN A 225 -25.74 6.76 -0.13
C GLN A 225 -26.53 5.48 -0.41
N ALA A 226 -27.84 5.57 -0.65
CA ALA A 226 -28.67 4.40 -0.90
C ALA A 226 -28.29 3.67 -2.20
N TYR A 227 -27.82 4.40 -3.22
CA TYR A 227 -27.29 3.77 -4.43
C TYR A 227 -26.05 2.92 -4.14
N VAL A 228 -25.08 3.45 -3.39
CA VAL A 228 -23.87 2.71 -3.00
C VAL A 228 -24.19 1.54 -2.06
N ASP A 229 -25.11 1.73 -1.11
CA ASP A 229 -25.62 0.66 -0.24
C ASP A 229 -26.21 -0.49 -1.07
N SER A 230 -26.97 -0.16 -2.12
CA SER A 230 -27.61 -1.16 -2.98
C SER A 230 -26.62 -1.98 -3.81
N GLN A 231 -25.51 -1.36 -4.23
CA GLN A 231 -24.40 -2.02 -4.93
C GLN A 231 -23.62 -2.93 -3.99
N ALA A 232 -23.27 -2.42 -2.80
CA ALA A 232 -22.57 -3.20 -1.78
C ALA A 232 -23.39 -4.42 -1.33
N ALA A 233 -24.71 -4.25 -1.11
CA ALA A 233 -25.60 -5.35 -0.76
C ALA A 233 -25.68 -6.43 -1.85
N MET A 234 -25.67 -6.04 -3.13
CA MET A 234 -25.64 -6.98 -4.26
C MET A 234 -24.32 -7.76 -4.31
N ILE A 235 -23.19 -7.07 -4.16
CA ILE A 235 -21.85 -7.69 -4.13
C ILE A 235 -21.73 -8.66 -2.95
N ALA A 236 -22.28 -8.30 -1.78
CA ALA A 236 -22.33 -9.15 -0.61
C ALA A 236 -23.25 -10.37 -0.79
N ASP A 237 -24.43 -10.21 -1.39
CA ASP A 237 -25.34 -11.34 -1.70
C ASP A 237 -24.72 -12.33 -2.70
N TRP A 238 -23.97 -11.81 -3.67
CA TRP A 238 -23.20 -12.67 -4.58
C TRP A 238 -22.06 -13.41 -3.89
N GLY A 239 -21.60 -12.93 -2.73
CA GLY A 239 -20.57 -13.58 -1.92
C GLY A 239 -19.15 -13.08 -2.16
N TYR A 240 -18.95 -11.88 -2.72
CA TYR A 240 -17.59 -11.36 -2.87
C TYR A 240 -16.98 -10.91 -1.53
N ASP A 241 -15.69 -11.14 -1.37
CA ASP A 241 -14.87 -10.92 -0.16
C ASP A 241 -13.87 -9.78 -0.32
N LEU A 242 -13.70 -9.27 -1.56
CA LEU A 242 -12.83 -8.16 -1.88
C LEU A 242 -13.48 -7.30 -2.98
N LEU A 243 -13.39 -5.99 -2.83
CA LEU A 243 -13.78 -5.00 -3.83
C LEU A 243 -12.58 -4.11 -4.16
N LYS A 244 -12.16 -4.11 -5.43
CA LYS A 244 -11.25 -3.11 -5.99
C LYS A 244 -12.08 -1.96 -6.56
N ILE A 245 -11.83 -0.73 -6.10
CA ILE A 245 -12.40 0.48 -6.70
C ILE A 245 -11.29 1.23 -7.44
N ASP A 246 -11.48 1.43 -8.74
CA ASP A 246 -10.47 1.96 -9.64
C ASP A 246 -10.76 3.39 -10.14
N GLY A 247 -9.72 4.03 -10.66
CA GLY A 247 -9.73 5.41 -11.13
C GLY A 247 -9.95 6.44 -10.02
N VAL A 248 -9.65 6.10 -8.77
CA VAL A 248 -9.87 6.95 -7.59
C VAL A 248 -8.93 8.16 -7.60
N GLY A 249 -9.52 9.34 -7.49
CA GLY A 249 -8.80 10.58 -7.22
C GLY A 249 -9.06 11.15 -5.81
N PRO A 250 -8.28 12.14 -5.34
CA PRO A 250 -7.11 12.74 -6.00
C PRO A 250 -6.01 11.71 -6.29
N GLY A 251 -5.39 11.80 -7.48
CA GLY A 251 -4.59 10.72 -8.06
C GLY A 251 -5.14 10.30 -9.42
N SER A 252 -4.77 9.12 -9.93
CA SER A 252 -5.20 8.60 -11.24
C SER A 252 -4.97 9.61 -12.39
N PHE A 253 -3.93 10.44 -12.30
CA PHE A 253 -3.66 11.57 -13.21
C PHE A 253 -4.77 12.62 -13.33
N LYS A 254 -5.64 12.70 -12.33
CA LYS A 254 -6.75 13.64 -12.26
C LYS A 254 -6.67 14.46 -10.97
N SER A 255 -7.13 15.71 -11.04
CA SER A 255 -7.10 16.63 -9.91
C SER A 255 -8.25 17.64 -9.96
N GLY A 256 -8.52 18.29 -8.83
CA GLY A 256 -9.62 19.24 -8.69
C GLY A 256 -10.92 18.59 -8.20
N PRO A 257 -11.96 19.41 -7.92
CA PRO A 257 -13.14 18.98 -7.18
C PRO A 257 -13.95 17.88 -7.87
N ASN A 258 -13.89 17.79 -9.20
CA ASN A 258 -14.61 16.77 -9.97
C ASN A 258 -14.04 15.36 -9.70
N TYR A 259 -12.74 15.27 -9.44
CA TYR A 259 -12.01 14.01 -9.25
C TYR A 259 -11.61 13.78 -7.79
N ASP A 260 -12.12 14.58 -6.86
CA ASP A 260 -12.02 14.26 -5.44
C ASP A 260 -13.05 13.18 -5.08
N ASN A 261 -12.61 11.93 -4.98
CA ASN A 261 -13.46 10.77 -4.73
C ASN A 261 -13.49 10.35 -3.26
N ARG A 262 -12.90 11.12 -2.33
CA ARG A 262 -12.91 10.78 -0.90
C ARG A 262 -14.32 10.62 -0.31
N PRO A 263 -15.33 11.46 -0.67
CA PRO A 263 -16.71 11.21 -0.23
C PRO A 263 -17.29 9.89 -0.74
N ASP A 264 -16.90 9.48 -1.96
CA ASP A 264 -17.33 8.22 -2.59
C ASP A 264 -16.74 7.03 -1.86
N ILE A 265 -15.42 7.05 -1.59
CA ILE A 265 -14.73 6.00 -0.84
C ILE A 265 -15.27 5.88 0.60
N ARG A 266 -15.58 7.01 1.25
CA ARG A 266 -16.28 6.98 2.54
C ARG A 266 -17.65 6.29 2.43
N ALA A 267 -18.43 6.61 1.41
CA ALA A 267 -19.75 6.00 1.20
C ALA A 267 -19.65 4.49 0.97
N TRP A 268 -18.65 4.03 0.20
CA TRP A 268 -18.37 2.60 0.02
C TRP A 268 -17.96 1.90 1.31
N HIS A 269 -17.09 2.51 2.11
CA HIS A 269 -16.73 2.00 3.44
C HIS A 269 -17.96 1.81 4.33
N GLU A 270 -18.83 2.83 4.41
CA GLU A 270 -20.07 2.76 5.18
C GLU A 270 -21.03 1.70 4.61
N ALA A 271 -21.17 1.61 3.29
CA ALA A 271 -22.04 0.66 2.60
C ALA A 271 -21.60 -0.80 2.82
N ILE A 272 -20.29 -1.08 2.71
CA ILE A 272 -19.71 -2.40 3.00
C ILE A 272 -20.04 -2.80 4.45
N GLY A 273 -19.82 -1.91 5.42
CA GLY A 273 -20.14 -2.16 6.82
C GLY A 273 -21.61 -2.51 7.07
N ARG A 274 -22.54 -1.93 6.31
CA ARG A 274 -23.99 -2.21 6.41
C ARG A 274 -24.39 -3.59 5.87
N THR A 275 -23.57 -4.21 5.03
CA THR A 275 -23.87 -5.55 4.48
C THR A 275 -23.73 -6.66 5.52
N GLY A 276 -22.92 -6.44 6.57
CA GLY A 276 -22.56 -7.47 7.55
C GLY A 276 -21.59 -8.53 7.03
N ARG A 277 -21.12 -8.43 5.78
CA ARG A 277 -20.07 -9.28 5.20
C ARG A 277 -18.72 -8.55 5.27
N GLU A 278 -17.68 -9.25 5.66
CA GLU A 278 -16.30 -8.76 5.53
C GLU A 278 -15.95 -8.68 4.04
N ILE A 279 -15.76 -7.45 3.54
CA ILE A 279 -15.32 -7.19 2.17
C ILE A 279 -14.11 -6.27 2.27
N ARG A 280 -12.95 -6.76 1.84
CA ARG A 280 -11.72 -5.97 1.78
C ARG A 280 -11.85 -4.89 0.70
N LEU A 281 -11.56 -3.63 1.02
CA LEU A 281 -11.62 -2.52 0.08
C LEU A 281 -10.21 -2.11 -0.37
N GLU A 282 -9.94 -2.28 -1.66
CA GLU A 282 -8.66 -1.92 -2.30
C GLU A 282 -8.86 -0.76 -3.27
N LEU A 283 -8.07 0.31 -3.11
CA LEU A 283 -8.15 1.50 -3.96
C LEU A 283 -7.11 1.49 -5.07
N SER A 284 -7.52 1.95 -6.23
CA SER A 284 -6.72 2.06 -7.44
C SER A 284 -7.19 3.30 -8.23
N TRP A 285 -6.39 3.99 -9.05
CA TRP A 285 -5.05 3.73 -9.56
C TRP A 285 -4.14 4.93 -9.29
N SER A 286 -2.85 4.75 -8.98
CA SER A 286 -1.89 5.84 -8.75
C SER A 286 -2.44 6.97 -7.85
N LEU A 287 -2.69 6.63 -6.59
CA LEU A 287 -3.36 7.50 -5.61
C LEU A 287 -2.45 8.66 -5.20
N ASP A 288 -3.03 9.84 -4.94
CA ASP A 288 -2.27 10.96 -4.39
C ASP A 288 -1.98 10.72 -2.90
N ARG A 289 -0.69 10.74 -2.54
CA ARG A 289 -0.22 10.58 -1.15
C ARG A 289 -0.75 11.68 -0.24
N ALA A 290 -1.04 12.88 -0.74
CA ALA A 290 -1.61 13.96 0.06
C ALA A 290 -2.96 13.60 0.70
N ALA A 291 -3.66 12.60 0.17
CA ALA A 291 -4.94 12.08 0.68
C ALA A 291 -4.79 10.82 1.56
N ILE A 292 -3.57 10.43 1.95
CA ILE A 292 -3.31 9.16 2.66
C ILE A 292 -4.12 8.97 3.94
N ALA A 293 -4.37 10.05 4.70
CA ALA A 293 -5.17 9.98 5.93
C ALA A 293 -6.62 9.52 5.66
N ASP A 294 -7.19 9.87 4.50
CA ASP A 294 -8.51 9.39 4.08
C ASP A 294 -8.43 7.94 3.59
N TRP A 295 -7.40 7.57 2.83
CA TRP A 295 -7.20 6.21 2.33
C TRP A 295 -7.05 5.19 3.47
N GLN A 296 -6.18 5.45 4.44
CA GLN A 296 -5.98 4.58 5.62
C GLN A 296 -7.23 4.46 6.48
N LYS A 297 -8.08 5.49 6.49
CA LYS A 297 -9.31 5.51 7.28
C LYS A 297 -10.40 4.66 6.65
N TYR A 298 -10.53 4.67 5.33
CA TYR A 298 -11.70 4.10 4.65
C TYR A 298 -11.40 2.82 3.86
N ALA A 299 -10.14 2.48 3.58
CA ALA A 299 -9.75 1.31 2.79
C ALA A 299 -8.66 0.46 3.47
N ASP A 300 -8.47 -0.77 2.97
CA ASP A 300 -7.48 -1.75 3.46
C ASP A 300 -6.18 -1.74 2.64
N GLY A 301 -6.20 -1.11 1.47
CA GLY A 301 -5.01 -0.89 0.64
C GLY A 301 -5.22 0.16 -0.43
N TRP A 302 -4.13 0.76 -0.90
CA TRP A 302 -4.12 1.84 -1.87
C TRP A 302 -2.97 1.67 -2.85
N ARG A 303 -3.27 1.77 -4.15
CA ARG A 303 -2.27 1.63 -5.20
C ARG A 303 -1.37 2.88 -5.26
N ILE A 304 -0.07 2.68 -5.09
CA ILE A 304 0.88 3.79 -4.94
C ILE A 304 1.31 4.41 -6.27
N ASP A 305 1.14 3.68 -7.38
CA ASP A 305 1.48 4.16 -8.71
C ASP A 305 0.68 3.41 -9.80
N THR A 306 1.14 3.49 -11.04
CA THR A 306 0.56 2.97 -12.26
C THR A 306 0.73 1.45 -12.44
N ASP A 307 0.07 0.91 -13.47
CA ASP A 307 0.02 -0.51 -13.78
C ASP A 307 1.41 -1.06 -14.08
N VAL A 308 1.69 -2.27 -13.59
CA VAL A 308 2.96 -2.95 -13.90
C VAL A 308 2.97 -3.52 -15.31
N GLU A 309 1.80 -3.81 -15.86
CA GLU A 309 1.66 -4.46 -17.16
C GLU A 309 2.21 -3.57 -18.29
N CYS A 310 2.92 -4.19 -19.23
CA CYS A 310 3.52 -3.48 -20.36
C CYS A 310 2.56 -3.22 -21.52
N TYR A 311 1.36 -3.82 -21.49
CA TYR A 311 0.40 -3.79 -22.59
C TYR A 311 1.00 -4.26 -23.94
N CYS A 312 1.92 -5.23 -23.84
CA CYS A 312 2.77 -5.74 -24.90
C CYS A 312 2.64 -7.27 -25.02
N ASP A 313 3.53 -7.92 -25.77
CA ASP A 313 3.46 -9.37 -26.05
C ASP A 313 3.91 -10.25 -24.87
N THR A 314 4.23 -9.65 -23.72
CA THR A 314 4.49 -10.28 -22.42
C THR A 314 3.56 -9.68 -21.36
N LEU A 315 3.58 -10.16 -20.11
CA LEU A 315 2.78 -9.55 -19.03
C LEU A 315 3.38 -8.21 -18.61
N VAL A 316 4.68 -8.22 -18.31
CA VAL A 316 5.43 -7.06 -17.79
C VAL A 316 6.74 -6.89 -18.56
N THR A 317 7.45 -5.80 -18.28
CA THR A 317 8.88 -5.68 -18.59
C THR A 317 9.56 -4.93 -17.44
N TRP A 318 10.85 -5.15 -17.25
CA TRP A 318 11.61 -4.47 -16.19
C TRP A 318 11.45 -2.95 -16.26
N ALA A 319 11.66 -2.37 -17.45
CA ALA A 319 11.74 -0.91 -17.66
C ALA A 319 10.39 -0.21 -17.90
N ASN A 320 9.26 -0.92 -17.90
CA ASN A 320 7.94 -0.29 -18.05
C ASN A 320 7.44 0.25 -16.71
N SER A 321 7.61 -0.52 -15.63
CA SER A 321 7.06 -0.15 -14.32
C SER A 321 7.67 -0.93 -13.13
N VAL A 322 8.21 -2.14 -13.35
CA VAL A 322 8.80 -2.93 -12.24
C VAL A 322 9.97 -2.19 -11.58
N ASP A 323 10.85 -1.57 -12.37
CA ASP A 323 11.98 -0.79 -11.86
C ASP A 323 11.56 0.55 -11.24
N ASN A 324 10.50 1.19 -11.75
CA ASN A 324 9.94 2.41 -11.17
C ASN A 324 9.56 2.21 -9.69
N ARG A 325 9.07 1.02 -9.30
CA ARG A 325 8.70 0.75 -7.90
C ARG A 325 9.83 0.92 -6.89
N PHE A 326 11.11 0.81 -7.31
CA PHE A 326 12.24 1.08 -6.40
C PHE A 326 12.33 2.56 -6.00
N HIS A 327 11.80 3.46 -6.83
CA HIS A 327 11.67 4.89 -6.55
C HIS A 327 10.29 5.24 -5.97
N ASP A 328 9.23 4.53 -6.36
CA ASP A 328 7.87 4.85 -5.92
C ASP A 328 7.58 4.41 -4.49
N VAL A 329 8.19 3.32 -4.01
CA VAL A 329 7.92 2.76 -2.68
C VAL A 329 8.44 3.61 -1.51
N PRO A 330 9.70 4.13 -1.51
CA PRO A 330 10.28 4.80 -0.35
C PRO A 330 9.40 5.90 0.27
N PRO A 331 8.79 6.81 -0.52
CA PRO A 331 7.92 7.85 0.03
C PRO A 331 6.61 7.34 0.65
N TRP A 332 6.29 6.05 0.51
CA TRP A 332 5.06 5.44 1.03
C TRP A 332 5.32 4.49 2.20
N VAL A 333 6.57 4.15 2.52
CA VAL A 333 6.92 3.11 3.50
C VAL A 333 6.21 3.32 4.85
N GLN A 334 6.17 4.55 5.36
CA GLN A 334 5.52 4.90 6.64
C GLN A 334 4.01 4.66 6.67
N HIS A 335 3.38 4.48 5.51
CA HIS A 335 1.93 4.39 5.40
C HIS A 335 1.41 2.94 5.42
N ALA A 336 2.28 1.95 5.14
CA ALA A 336 1.91 0.54 5.23
C ALA A 336 2.10 0.01 6.66
N GLY A 337 1.18 -0.85 7.09
CA GLY A 337 1.22 -1.47 8.41
C GLY A 337 -0.10 -2.14 8.78
N PRO A 338 -0.42 -2.24 10.08
CA PRO A 338 -1.63 -2.91 10.56
C PRO A 338 -2.95 -2.36 9.99
N GLU A 339 -2.96 -1.07 9.62
CA GLU A 339 -4.16 -0.37 9.16
C GLU A 339 -4.43 -0.53 7.66
N GLY A 340 -3.46 -1.03 6.90
CA GLY A 340 -3.56 -1.22 5.45
C GLY A 340 -2.20 -1.28 4.77
N SER A 341 -2.20 -1.61 3.47
CA SER A 341 -0.98 -1.88 2.72
C SER A 341 -0.81 -0.98 1.50
N ASN A 342 0.43 -0.58 1.24
CA ASN A 342 0.82 -0.03 -0.06
C ASN A 342 0.67 -1.13 -1.12
N ASN A 343 -0.17 -0.89 -2.12
CA ASN A 343 -0.35 -1.79 -3.25
C ASN A 343 0.58 -1.38 -4.40
N LEU A 344 1.56 -2.23 -4.70
CA LEU A 344 2.58 -2.02 -5.74
C LEU A 344 2.13 -2.52 -7.12
N ASP A 345 0.92 -3.07 -7.19
CA ASP A 345 0.29 -3.81 -8.27
C ASP A 345 0.63 -5.32 -8.32
N SER A 346 0.17 -6.02 -9.38
CA SER A 346 0.33 -7.45 -9.60
C SER A 346 1.79 -7.89 -9.56
N LEU A 347 2.03 -9.15 -9.20
CA LEU A 347 3.35 -9.77 -9.12
C LEU A 347 3.48 -10.88 -10.17
N ASP A 348 3.92 -10.51 -11.36
CA ASP A 348 4.05 -11.39 -12.53
C ASP A 348 5.45 -12.00 -12.59
N VAL A 349 5.62 -13.13 -11.92
CA VAL A 349 6.92 -13.84 -11.78
C VAL A 349 6.77 -15.34 -11.99
N GLY A 350 5.64 -15.81 -12.53
CA GLY A 350 5.24 -17.21 -12.59
C GLY A 350 5.82 -17.97 -13.77
N ASN A 351 6.10 -17.30 -14.89
CA ASN A 351 6.66 -17.94 -16.08
C ASN A 351 7.51 -16.96 -16.91
N GLY A 352 8.83 -17.19 -16.95
CA GLY A 352 9.81 -16.31 -17.61
C GLY A 352 9.55 -16.03 -19.10
N GLU A 353 8.93 -16.99 -19.80
CA GLU A 353 8.57 -16.83 -21.21
C GLU A 353 7.36 -15.90 -21.40
N MET A 354 6.42 -15.92 -20.44
CA MET A 354 5.18 -15.15 -20.51
C MET A 354 5.30 -13.79 -19.81
N ASP A 355 5.96 -13.75 -18.65
CA ASP A 355 6.12 -12.54 -17.86
C ASP A 355 7.03 -11.52 -18.57
N GLY A 356 8.03 -11.97 -19.34
CA GLY A 356 8.95 -11.11 -20.08
C GLY A 356 10.20 -10.71 -19.30
N LEU A 357 10.52 -11.43 -18.22
CA LEU A 357 11.61 -11.12 -17.30
C LEU A 357 12.69 -12.20 -17.29
N THR A 358 13.92 -11.77 -17.07
CA THR A 358 15.02 -12.67 -16.73
C THR A 358 14.84 -13.23 -15.31
N ASP A 359 15.47 -14.37 -15.03
CA ASP A 359 15.46 -14.95 -13.67
C ASP A 359 15.95 -13.95 -12.60
N ALA A 360 16.97 -13.13 -12.92
CA ALA A 360 17.51 -12.11 -12.01
C ALA A 360 16.46 -11.05 -11.66
N GLU A 361 15.73 -10.56 -12.67
CA GLU A 361 14.64 -9.59 -12.50
C GLU A 361 13.49 -10.20 -11.71
N ARG A 362 13.11 -11.46 -11.97
CA ARG A 362 12.04 -12.17 -11.23
C ARG A 362 12.37 -12.32 -9.74
N TYR A 363 13.63 -12.60 -9.39
CA TYR A 363 14.06 -12.59 -7.99
C TYR A 363 13.96 -11.19 -7.37
N SER A 364 14.39 -10.15 -8.09
CA SER A 364 14.34 -8.77 -7.59
C SER A 364 12.90 -8.27 -7.42
N TYR A 365 12.02 -8.58 -8.38
CA TYR A 365 10.60 -8.27 -8.34
C TYR A 365 9.92 -8.89 -7.11
N MET A 366 10.03 -10.21 -6.93
CA MET A 366 9.48 -10.89 -5.75
C MET A 366 10.11 -10.39 -4.44
N THR A 367 11.41 -10.10 -4.44
CA THR A 367 12.09 -9.59 -3.24
C THR A 367 11.56 -8.22 -2.84
N LEU A 368 11.40 -7.28 -3.79
CA LEU A 368 10.89 -5.95 -3.50
C LEU A 368 9.44 -6.01 -2.95
N TRP A 369 8.56 -6.78 -3.59
CA TRP A 369 7.17 -6.92 -3.11
C TRP A 369 7.11 -7.53 -1.71
N ALA A 370 7.95 -8.55 -1.45
CA ALA A 370 7.98 -9.21 -0.16
C ALA A 370 8.46 -8.27 0.95
N ILE A 371 9.59 -7.58 0.77
CA ILE A 371 10.14 -6.69 1.81
C ILE A 371 9.32 -5.42 1.99
N SER A 372 8.55 -5.00 0.98
CA SER A 372 7.65 -3.84 1.07
C SER A 372 6.35 -4.15 1.80
N ALA A 373 6.14 -5.40 2.27
CA ALA A 373 4.87 -5.85 2.83
C ALA A 373 3.68 -5.50 1.92
N ALA A 374 3.87 -5.64 0.60
CA ALA A 374 2.81 -5.41 -0.38
C ALA A 374 1.87 -6.62 -0.43
N PRO A 375 0.61 -6.45 -0.87
CA PRO A 375 -0.21 -7.58 -1.28
C PRO A 375 0.52 -8.43 -2.33
N LEU A 376 0.50 -9.75 -2.18
CA LEU A 376 1.11 -10.67 -3.15
C LEU A 376 0.03 -11.34 -3.98
N TYR A 377 -0.52 -10.60 -4.94
CA TYR A 377 -1.38 -11.17 -5.96
C TYR A 377 -0.66 -11.26 -7.31
N THR A 378 -0.65 -12.44 -7.90
CA THR A 378 -0.03 -12.67 -9.21
C THR A 378 -1.05 -12.50 -10.33
N GLY A 379 -0.65 -11.98 -11.49
CA GLY A 379 -1.44 -11.99 -12.72
C GLY A 379 -1.03 -13.10 -13.70
N ASP A 380 -0.16 -14.02 -13.28
CA ASP A 380 0.34 -15.11 -14.10
C ASP A 380 -0.75 -16.10 -14.52
N ASP A 381 -0.52 -16.83 -15.62
CA ASP A 381 -1.28 -18.04 -15.92
C ASP A 381 -0.83 -19.18 -15.01
N LEU A 382 -1.61 -19.43 -13.95
CA LEU A 382 -1.32 -20.42 -12.91
C LEU A 382 -1.32 -21.86 -13.44
N THR A 383 -1.86 -22.10 -14.64
CA THR A 383 -1.77 -23.41 -15.31
C THR A 383 -0.43 -23.64 -16.01
N ARG A 384 0.34 -22.58 -16.22
CA ARG A 384 1.61 -22.56 -16.97
C ARG A 384 2.81 -22.10 -16.15
N LEU A 385 2.72 -22.14 -14.81
CA LEU A 385 3.85 -21.79 -13.93
C LEU A 385 5.09 -22.66 -14.22
N ASP A 386 6.22 -22.02 -14.45
CA ASP A 386 7.50 -22.69 -14.63
C ASP A 386 8.12 -23.14 -13.29
N GLY A 387 9.29 -23.80 -13.36
CA GLY A 387 9.95 -24.30 -12.16
C GLY A 387 10.43 -23.19 -11.22
N LEU A 388 10.83 -22.03 -11.74
CA LEU A 388 11.29 -20.90 -10.93
C LEU A 388 10.11 -20.16 -10.31
N GLY A 389 9.06 -19.86 -11.07
CA GLY A 389 7.87 -19.15 -10.61
C GLY A 389 7.16 -19.88 -9.48
N LYS A 390 7.06 -21.21 -9.57
CA LYS A 390 6.61 -22.02 -8.43
C LYS A 390 7.46 -21.80 -7.18
N ARG A 391 8.79 -21.75 -7.29
CA ARG A 391 9.66 -21.50 -6.13
C ARG A 391 9.54 -20.07 -5.59
N LEU A 392 9.45 -19.08 -6.47
CA LEU A 392 9.29 -17.67 -6.08
C LEU A 392 7.99 -17.46 -5.31
N LEU A 393 6.87 -17.95 -5.84
CA LEU A 393 5.54 -17.80 -5.25
C LEU A 393 5.32 -18.68 -4.00
N THR A 394 6.19 -19.64 -3.69
CA THR A 394 5.97 -20.60 -2.59
C THR A 394 7.10 -20.67 -1.56
N ASN A 395 8.13 -19.83 -1.66
CA ASN A 395 9.21 -19.82 -0.68
C ASN A 395 8.70 -19.30 0.68
N ARG A 396 8.63 -20.20 1.65
CA ARG A 396 8.08 -19.92 2.99
C ARG A 396 8.85 -18.85 3.76
N GLU A 397 10.16 -18.73 3.58
CA GLU A 397 10.93 -17.71 4.28
C GLU A 397 10.65 -16.31 3.72
N VAL A 398 10.50 -16.20 2.39
CA VAL A 398 10.14 -14.95 1.73
C VAL A 398 8.70 -14.55 2.03
N LEU A 399 7.78 -15.51 2.00
CA LEU A 399 6.39 -15.29 2.40
C LEU A 399 6.29 -14.88 3.87
N ALA A 400 7.13 -15.43 4.75
CA ALA A 400 7.17 -15.03 6.15
C ALA A 400 7.60 -13.57 6.32
N ILE A 401 8.62 -13.13 5.56
CA ILE A 401 9.04 -11.71 5.53
C ILE A 401 7.88 -10.80 5.14
N ASN A 402 7.15 -11.13 4.08
CA ASN A 402 5.99 -10.35 3.64
C ASN A 402 4.87 -10.27 4.70
N THR A 403 4.52 -11.41 5.32
CA THR A 403 3.44 -11.46 6.31
C THR A 403 3.75 -10.78 7.64
N GLN A 404 4.99 -10.33 7.87
CA GLN A 404 5.30 -9.53 9.05
C GLN A 404 4.63 -8.15 9.02
N GLY A 405 4.18 -7.68 7.85
CA GLY A 405 3.49 -6.38 7.75
C GLY A 405 4.38 -5.19 8.07
N ARG A 406 5.71 -5.35 7.99
CA ARG A 406 6.71 -4.34 8.28
C ARG A 406 7.51 -4.02 7.01
N PRO A 407 7.18 -2.95 6.29
CA PRO A 407 7.89 -2.59 5.07
C PRO A 407 9.35 -2.19 5.36
N ALA A 408 10.26 -2.60 4.48
CA ALA A 408 11.65 -2.16 4.49
C ALA A 408 11.81 -0.79 3.84
N SER A 409 12.80 -0.03 4.30
CA SER A 409 13.24 1.24 3.69
C SER A 409 14.61 1.07 3.03
N PRO A 410 14.92 1.81 1.96
CA PRO A 410 16.29 1.89 1.44
C PRO A 410 17.21 2.63 2.41
N VAL A 411 18.48 2.22 2.48
CA VAL A 411 19.56 2.95 3.18
C VAL A 411 19.89 4.24 2.45
N VAL A 412 19.97 4.16 1.12
CA VAL A 412 20.20 5.27 0.21
C VAL A 412 19.22 5.10 -0.95
N PRO A 413 18.14 5.90 -1.00
CA PRO A 413 17.23 5.88 -2.14
C PRO A 413 17.95 6.32 -3.43
N ASP A 414 17.41 5.95 -4.58
CA ASP A 414 17.85 6.37 -5.92
C ASP A 414 19.27 5.97 -6.36
N ALA A 415 19.99 5.20 -5.56
CA ALA A 415 21.24 4.57 -5.99
C ALA A 415 20.96 3.41 -6.95
N LEU A 416 21.87 3.16 -7.89
CA LEU A 416 21.80 1.94 -8.72
C LEU A 416 22.09 0.67 -7.92
N GLN A 417 22.94 0.77 -6.90
CA GLN A 417 23.19 -0.33 -5.95
C GLN A 417 22.52 0.04 -4.64
N GLN A 418 21.46 -0.67 -4.29
CA GLN A 418 20.63 -0.36 -3.13
C GLN A 418 20.76 -1.43 -2.06
N VAL A 419 20.66 -0.97 -0.81
CA VAL A 419 20.48 -1.81 0.37
C VAL A 419 19.18 -1.41 1.00
N TRP A 420 18.28 -2.36 1.22
CA TRP A 420 17.02 -2.16 1.92
C TRP A 420 17.05 -2.92 3.23
N ARG A 421 16.39 -2.38 4.26
CA ARG A 421 16.47 -2.90 5.63
C ARG A 421 15.15 -2.78 6.37
N VAL A 422 14.87 -3.77 7.21
CA VAL A 422 13.87 -3.69 8.28
C VAL A 422 14.31 -4.56 9.46
N GLN A 423 14.04 -4.11 10.68
CA GLN A 423 14.20 -4.97 11.85
C GLN A 423 12.94 -5.83 12.05
N ASN A 424 13.16 -7.13 12.10
CA ASN A 424 12.13 -8.13 12.36
C ASN A 424 11.76 -8.13 13.86
N THR A 425 10.58 -8.66 14.18
CA THR A 425 10.06 -8.70 15.57
C THR A 425 10.88 -9.56 16.52
N ASP A 426 11.69 -10.49 16.00
CA ASP A 426 12.61 -11.33 16.79
C ASP A 426 14.01 -10.70 16.96
N GLY A 427 14.19 -9.43 16.55
CA GLY A 427 15.45 -8.70 16.65
C GLY A 427 16.47 -9.01 15.55
N SER A 428 16.19 -9.98 14.66
CA SER A 428 16.94 -10.12 13.41
C SER A 428 16.58 -9.00 12.43
N TYR A 429 17.33 -8.88 11.34
CA TYR A 429 17.09 -7.91 10.28
C TYR A 429 16.84 -8.64 8.97
N THR A 430 15.88 -8.15 8.21
CA THR A 430 15.76 -8.48 6.78
C THR A 430 16.56 -7.43 6.01
N VAL A 431 17.53 -7.88 5.23
CA VAL A 431 18.40 -7.02 4.41
C VAL A 431 18.34 -7.49 2.96
N ALA A 432 17.92 -6.62 2.05
CA ALA A 432 17.92 -6.90 0.62
C ALA A 432 18.96 -6.04 -0.09
N LEU A 433 19.78 -6.69 -0.92
CA LEU A 433 20.74 -6.04 -1.79
C LEU A 433 20.17 -6.07 -3.21
N PHE A 434 20.15 -4.95 -3.91
CA PHE A 434 19.71 -4.84 -5.29
C PHE A 434 20.78 -4.17 -6.15
N ASN A 435 20.96 -4.70 -7.35
CA ASN A 435 21.72 -4.04 -8.39
C ASN A 435 20.77 -3.68 -9.54
N LEU A 436 20.32 -2.43 -9.57
CA LEU A 436 19.42 -1.89 -10.59
C LEU A 436 20.14 -1.51 -11.89
N ASP A 437 21.49 -1.56 -11.91
CA ASP A 437 22.26 -1.44 -13.15
C ASP A 437 22.10 -2.71 -14.01
N ARG A 438 22.33 -2.57 -15.31
CA ARG A 438 22.31 -3.66 -16.30
C ARG A 438 23.55 -4.54 -16.24
N LYS A 439 24.63 -4.06 -15.61
CA LYS A 439 25.91 -4.78 -15.52
C LYS A 439 26.09 -5.37 -14.13
N PRO A 440 26.83 -6.48 -13.99
CA PRO A 440 27.18 -7.00 -12.67
C PRO A 440 27.92 -5.96 -11.82
N ALA A 441 27.52 -5.84 -10.55
CA ALA A 441 28.13 -4.93 -9.60
C ALA A 441 28.22 -5.55 -8.20
N VAL A 442 29.21 -5.12 -7.42
CA VAL A 442 29.28 -5.47 -6.00
C VAL A 442 28.33 -4.56 -5.23
N VAL A 443 27.43 -5.16 -4.47
CA VAL A 443 26.53 -4.45 -3.55
C VAL A 443 26.88 -4.87 -2.13
N GLY A 444 27.07 -3.90 -1.24
CA GLY A 444 27.52 -4.13 0.13
C GLY A 444 26.64 -3.42 1.16
N ALA A 445 26.29 -4.14 2.22
CA ALA A 445 25.61 -3.61 3.39
C ALA A 445 26.57 -3.58 4.58
N ARG A 446 26.77 -2.42 5.19
CA ARG A 446 27.44 -2.29 6.50
C ARG A 446 26.39 -2.42 7.60
N TRP A 447 26.70 -3.13 8.67
CA TRP A 447 25.76 -3.34 9.77
C TRP A 447 25.35 -2.05 10.46
N THR A 448 26.27 -1.09 10.55
CA THR A 448 25.96 0.25 11.09
C THR A 448 24.91 0.97 10.27
N ASP A 449 24.98 0.87 8.93
CA ASP A 449 23.99 1.46 8.04
C ASP A 449 22.66 0.68 8.10
N VAL A 450 22.69 -0.62 8.41
CA VAL A 450 21.48 -1.42 8.63
C VAL A 450 20.79 -1.05 9.96
N GLY A 451 21.58 -0.70 10.99
CA GLY A 451 21.10 -0.27 12.30
C GLY A 451 21.62 -1.06 13.48
N PHE A 452 22.78 -1.71 13.40
CA PHE A 452 23.39 -2.37 14.55
C PHE A 452 24.92 -2.46 14.42
N ALA A 453 25.61 -2.80 15.51
CA ALA A 453 27.06 -2.96 15.50
C ALA A 453 27.52 -4.40 15.83
N GLY A 454 28.69 -4.73 15.31
CA GLY A 454 29.39 -5.99 15.61
C GLY A 454 28.87 -7.20 14.81
N PRO A 455 29.36 -8.40 15.17
CA PRO A 455 29.19 -9.56 14.30
C PRO A 455 27.74 -10.05 14.25
N ALA A 456 27.36 -10.59 13.10
CA ALA A 456 26.05 -11.18 12.85
C ALA A 456 26.17 -12.50 12.07
N ALA A 457 25.26 -13.44 12.34
CA ALA A 457 25.03 -14.59 11.47
C ALA A 457 24.21 -14.14 10.25
N VAL A 458 24.60 -14.58 9.05
CA VAL A 458 23.94 -14.20 7.81
C VAL A 458 23.42 -15.45 7.12
N ARG A 459 22.13 -15.43 6.75
CA ARG A 459 21.46 -16.47 5.95
C ARG A 459 21.02 -15.88 4.62
N ASP A 460 21.30 -16.60 3.54
CA ASP A 460 20.73 -16.32 2.22
C ASP A 460 19.35 -16.98 2.13
N VAL A 461 18.31 -16.16 2.04
CA VAL A 461 16.91 -16.58 2.08
C VAL A 461 16.51 -17.33 0.81
N TRP A 462 16.99 -16.89 -0.36
CA TRP A 462 16.67 -17.54 -1.62
C TRP A 462 17.45 -18.85 -1.79
N ALA A 463 18.71 -18.88 -1.39
CA ALA A 463 19.52 -20.10 -1.44
C ALA A 463 19.23 -21.07 -0.28
N GLY A 464 18.47 -20.65 0.74
CA GLY A 464 18.10 -21.45 1.90
C GLY A 464 19.30 -21.91 2.74
N ARG A 465 20.41 -21.16 2.74
CA ARG A 465 21.68 -21.57 3.37
C ARG A 465 22.30 -20.48 4.24
N GLU A 466 22.99 -20.93 5.27
CA GLU A 466 23.83 -20.07 6.10
C GLU A 466 25.10 -19.64 5.34
N LEU A 467 25.43 -18.37 5.41
CA LEU A 467 26.65 -17.77 4.87
C LEU A 467 27.71 -17.53 5.97
N GLY A 468 27.45 -18.01 7.17
CA GLY A 468 28.35 -17.89 8.32
C GLY A 468 28.26 -16.53 9.02
N ARG A 469 29.23 -16.29 9.91
CA ARG A 469 29.31 -15.08 10.72
C ARG A 469 30.12 -14.01 10.00
N GLN A 470 29.56 -12.81 9.89
CA GLN A 470 30.20 -11.63 9.33
C GLN A 470 30.46 -10.59 10.43
N ALA A 471 31.57 -9.87 10.35
CA ALA A 471 32.03 -9.00 11.45
C ALA A 471 31.30 -7.66 11.52
N ASP A 472 31.15 -6.98 10.38
CA ASP A 472 30.71 -5.59 10.29
C ASP A 472 29.90 -5.28 9.01
N GLY A 473 29.79 -6.22 8.08
CA GLY A 473 28.94 -6.10 6.89
C GLY A 473 28.94 -7.35 6.03
N TYR A 474 28.20 -7.30 4.92
CA TYR A 474 28.18 -8.33 3.90
C TYR A 474 28.15 -7.69 2.51
N ALA A 475 28.89 -8.27 1.56
CA ALA A 475 28.90 -7.83 0.16
C ALA A 475 28.84 -9.03 -0.78
N ALA A 476 28.16 -8.83 -1.91
CA ALA A 476 28.06 -9.83 -2.97
C ALA A 476 28.14 -9.17 -4.36
N MET A 477 28.75 -9.88 -5.31
CA MET A 477 28.60 -9.58 -6.73
C MET A 477 27.21 -10.04 -7.18
N LEU A 478 26.40 -9.10 -7.68
CA LEU A 478 25.07 -9.38 -8.23
C LEU A 478 25.08 -9.20 -9.75
N PRO A 479 24.34 -10.01 -10.52
CA PRO A 479 24.15 -9.74 -11.94
C PRO A 479 23.39 -8.42 -12.14
N GLY A 480 23.30 -7.96 -13.39
CA GLY A 480 22.43 -6.84 -13.73
C GLY A 480 20.98 -7.16 -13.33
N HIS A 481 20.30 -6.18 -12.73
CA HIS A 481 18.95 -6.29 -12.16
C HIS A 481 18.79 -7.38 -11.08
N GLY A 482 19.91 -7.91 -10.56
CA GLY A 482 19.91 -9.01 -9.60
C GLY A 482 19.74 -8.54 -8.16
N SER A 483 19.34 -9.48 -7.30
CA SER A 483 19.15 -9.24 -5.88
C SER A 483 19.78 -10.33 -4.99
N ARG A 484 19.94 -10.00 -3.72
CA ARG A 484 20.22 -10.95 -2.63
C ARG A 484 19.33 -10.61 -1.45
N LEU A 485 18.55 -11.57 -0.97
CA LEU A 485 17.73 -11.41 0.22
C LEU A 485 18.38 -12.15 1.39
N LEU A 486 18.62 -11.42 2.47
CA LEU A 486 19.34 -11.90 3.64
C LEU A 486 18.48 -11.78 4.89
N ARG A 487 18.60 -12.79 5.74
CA ARG A 487 18.24 -12.68 7.16
C ARG A 487 19.51 -12.57 7.97
N VAL A 488 19.63 -11.50 8.74
CA VAL A 488 20.83 -11.12 9.47
C VAL A 488 20.51 -11.13 10.96
N THR A 489 21.17 -11.97 11.73
CA THR A 489 20.94 -12.10 13.18
C THR A 489 22.16 -11.60 13.94
N PRO A 490 22.10 -10.40 14.54
CA PRO A 490 23.19 -9.88 15.37
C PRO A 490 23.50 -10.84 16.52
N VAL A 491 24.79 -11.02 16.82
CA VAL A 491 25.22 -11.88 17.94
C VAL A 491 24.75 -11.32 19.28
N ARG A 492 24.62 -10.00 19.37
CA ARG A 492 23.97 -9.30 20.48
C ARG A 492 22.81 -8.51 19.88
N PRO A 493 21.56 -8.78 20.25
CA PRO A 493 20.42 -8.01 19.77
C PRO A 493 20.63 -6.53 20.07
N ALA A 494 20.26 -5.68 19.12
CA ALA A 494 20.09 -4.25 19.33
C ALA A 494 18.59 -3.98 19.45
N GLU A 495 18.20 -3.20 20.44
CA GLU A 495 16.83 -2.71 20.53
C GLU A 495 16.75 -1.40 19.75
N SER A 496 15.78 -1.27 18.85
CA SER A 496 15.64 -0.12 17.96
C SER A 496 14.44 0.72 18.35
N PHE A 497 14.64 2.04 18.35
CA PHE A 497 13.64 3.04 18.73
C PHE A 497 13.58 4.09 17.62
N GLU A 498 12.48 4.10 16.88
CA GLU A 498 12.22 5.16 15.88
C GLU A 498 11.97 6.49 16.59
N ALA A 499 12.50 7.58 16.05
CA ALA A 499 12.41 8.91 16.67
C ALA A 499 10.96 9.40 16.74
N GLU A 500 10.19 9.14 15.68
CA GLU A 500 8.80 9.55 15.48
C GLU A 500 7.78 8.68 16.21
N ALA A 501 8.22 7.63 16.91
CA ALA A 501 7.32 6.72 17.62
C ALA A 501 6.39 7.50 18.57
N ALA A 502 5.10 7.17 18.55
CA ALA A 502 4.07 7.92 19.27
C ALA A 502 4.29 8.01 20.81
N GLY A 503 5.03 7.07 21.39
CA GLY A 503 5.42 7.07 22.81
C GLY A 503 6.57 8.02 23.17
N ASN A 504 7.28 8.59 22.18
CA ASN A 504 8.36 9.53 22.41
C ASN A 504 7.82 10.94 22.66
N VAL A 505 8.53 11.69 23.51
CA VAL A 505 8.15 13.05 23.88
C VAL A 505 8.90 14.05 23.02
N ARG A 506 8.19 14.98 22.40
CA ARG A 506 8.74 16.12 21.64
C ARG A 506 8.35 17.41 22.34
N THR A 507 9.29 18.35 22.46
CA THR A 507 9.05 19.66 23.09
C THR A 507 9.54 20.81 22.20
N GLY A 508 9.02 22.01 22.43
CA GLY A 508 9.38 23.18 21.63
C GLY A 508 8.92 23.03 20.18
N GLY A 509 9.80 23.37 19.22
CA GLY A 509 9.55 23.26 17.79
C GLY A 509 9.76 21.88 17.17
N ALA A 510 10.19 20.87 17.94
CA ALA A 510 10.50 19.54 17.41
C ALA A 510 9.29 18.91 16.71
N SER A 511 9.46 18.45 15.47
CA SER A 511 8.36 17.91 14.66
C SER A 511 8.79 16.69 13.85
N ILE A 512 7.82 15.85 13.48
CA ILE A 512 8.03 14.75 12.55
C ILE A 512 8.06 15.30 11.12
N ASN A 513 9.00 14.84 10.32
CA ASN A 513 9.16 15.21 8.91
C ASN A 513 9.34 13.93 8.05
N GLU A 514 8.93 13.98 6.78
CA GLU A 514 9.21 12.92 5.80
C GLU A 514 10.72 12.79 5.54
N CYS A 515 11.19 11.56 5.29
CA CYS A 515 12.57 11.23 4.95
C CYS A 515 12.66 9.86 4.27
N ASP A 516 12.75 9.86 2.93
CA ASP A 516 12.68 8.64 2.11
C ASP A 516 13.78 7.61 2.40
N GLY A 517 14.97 8.06 2.84
CA GLY A 517 16.07 7.17 3.24
C GLY A 517 16.09 6.78 4.73
N CYS A 518 15.24 7.41 5.55
CA CYS A 518 15.16 7.13 6.98
C CYS A 518 14.46 5.79 7.26
N ALA A 519 14.76 5.19 8.41
CA ALA A 519 14.06 3.99 8.82
C ALA A 519 12.57 4.33 8.98
N GLY A 520 11.70 3.51 8.38
CA GLY A 520 10.27 3.78 8.40
C GLY A 520 9.82 4.99 7.58
N GLY A 521 10.71 5.73 6.91
CA GLY A 521 10.36 6.87 6.04
C GLY A 521 10.17 8.21 6.75
N LEU A 522 10.44 8.29 8.05
CA LEU A 522 10.20 9.48 8.88
C LEU A 522 11.43 9.83 9.73
N LYS A 523 11.46 11.06 10.24
CA LYS A 523 12.46 11.54 11.20
C LYS A 523 11.88 12.62 12.09
N VAL A 524 12.54 12.94 13.20
CA VAL A 524 12.24 14.10 14.03
C VAL A 524 13.29 15.18 13.81
N GLY A 525 12.86 16.31 13.27
CA GLY A 525 13.70 17.48 13.04
C GLY A 525 13.26 18.70 13.84
N ASN A 526 13.68 19.88 13.38
CA ASN A 526 13.41 21.17 14.04
C ASN A 526 13.91 21.18 15.50
N LEU A 527 15.10 20.62 15.71
CA LEU A 527 15.81 20.65 16.99
C LEU A 527 16.58 21.97 17.14
N ASN A 528 15.85 23.08 17.25
CA ASN A 528 16.35 24.44 17.47
C ASN A 528 15.63 25.10 18.66
N ASP A 529 16.12 26.26 19.12
CA ASP A 529 15.42 27.13 20.10
C ASP A 529 14.87 26.39 21.35
N GLY A 530 15.69 25.51 21.93
CA GLY A 530 15.32 24.73 23.13
C GLY A 530 14.38 23.54 22.88
N ALA A 531 14.13 23.20 21.61
CA ALA A 531 13.41 21.98 21.23
C ALA A 531 14.17 20.72 21.63
N SER A 532 13.43 19.65 21.91
CA SER A 532 14.01 18.35 22.26
C SER A 532 13.14 17.18 21.81
N LEU A 533 13.80 16.04 21.62
CA LEU A 533 13.21 14.72 21.46
C LEU A 533 13.67 13.85 22.63
N THR A 534 12.74 13.19 23.32
CA THR A 534 13.05 12.18 24.33
C THR A 534 12.52 10.83 23.88
N ILE A 535 13.45 9.90 23.61
CA ILE A 535 13.16 8.49 23.42
C ILE A 535 12.87 7.88 24.78
N THR A 536 11.72 7.21 24.90
CA THR A 536 11.26 6.59 26.15
C THR A 536 11.27 5.06 26.05
N GLY A 537 11.15 4.39 27.20
CA GLY A 537 11.03 2.93 27.24
C GLY A 537 12.31 2.19 26.88
N VAL A 538 13.48 2.81 27.03
CA VAL A 538 14.76 2.14 26.75
C VAL A 538 15.09 1.19 27.89
N GLU A 539 14.79 -0.09 27.72
CA GLU A 539 14.98 -1.11 28.76
C GLU A 539 16.41 -1.66 28.74
N ALA A 540 17.09 -1.54 29.88
CA ALA A 540 18.42 -2.10 30.08
C ALA A 540 18.34 -3.27 31.07
N PRO A 541 18.60 -4.53 30.66
CA PRO A 541 18.51 -5.70 31.54
C PRO A 541 19.39 -5.62 32.79
N ARG A 542 20.48 -4.86 32.69
CA ARG A 542 21.42 -4.60 33.79
C ARG A 542 21.97 -3.18 33.68
N ALA A 543 22.34 -2.59 34.82
CA ALA A 543 23.08 -1.34 34.82
C ALA A 543 24.44 -1.55 34.16
N GLY A 544 24.90 -0.56 33.39
CA GLY A 544 26.20 -0.62 32.75
C GLY A 544 26.30 0.22 31.49
N SER A 545 27.37 -0.02 30.76
CA SER A 545 27.67 0.64 29.50
C SER A 545 26.94 -0.03 28.33
N TYR A 546 26.36 0.78 27.45
CA TYR A 546 25.68 0.37 26.23
C TYR A 546 26.26 1.16 25.05
N ASP A 547 26.42 0.49 23.92
CA ASP A 547 26.67 1.14 22.63
C ASP A 547 25.30 1.63 22.11
N VAL A 548 25.16 2.95 22.00
CA VAL A 548 23.98 3.64 21.52
C VAL A 548 24.30 4.25 20.17
N THR A 549 23.82 3.62 19.11
CA THR A 549 23.96 4.12 17.74
C THR A 549 22.81 5.07 17.44
N VAL A 550 23.15 6.32 17.17
CA VAL A 550 22.20 7.36 16.75
C VAL A 550 22.24 7.40 15.22
N SER A 551 21.13 7.05 14.58
CA SER A 551 20.87 7.33 13.17
C SER A 551 20.24 8.72 13.05
N TYR A 552 20.82 9.57 12.21
CA TYR A 552 20.44 10.97 12.09
C TYR A 552 20.69 11.48 10.68
N VAL A 553 20.09 12.62 10.34
CA VAL A 553 20.27 13.29 9.05
C VAL A 553 20.85 14.68 9.27
N ASP A 554 21.94 14.96 8.57
CA ASP A 554 22.57 16.27 8.52
C ASP A 554 23.20 16.52 7.15
N GLY A 555 22.53 17.37 6.36
CA GLY A 555 23.02 17.78 5.03
C GLY A 555 24.15 18.81 5.07
N SER A 556 24.50 19.34 6.25
CA SER A 556 25.63 20.26 6.43
C SER A 556 26.92 19.52 6.80
N ALA A 557 27.99 20.23 7.12
CA ALA A 557 29.25 19.62 7.59
C ALA A 557 29.19 19.00 9.00
N GLY A 558 28.08 19.19 9.73
CA GLY A 558 27.86 18.61 11.04
C GLY A 558 27.25 19.60 12.03
N ARG A 559 26.40 19.10 12.93
CA ARG A 559 25.65 19.89 13.90
C ARG A 559 25.82 19.39 15.33
N PRO A 560 25.91 20.30 16.30
CA PRO A 560 25.96 19.93 17.71
C PRO A 560 24.59 19.50 18.21
N ILE A 561 24.58 18.51 19.11
CA ILE A 561 23.40 18.05 19.82
C ILE A 561 23.73 17.75 21.28
N GLY A 562 22.78 18.04 22.17
CA GLY A 562 22.84 17.65 23.57
C GLY A 562 22.24 16.26 23.74
N ILE A 563 22.91 15.40 24.49
CA ILE A 563 22.42 14.05 24.81
C ILE A 563 22.43 13.87 26.32
N ALA A 564 21.27 13.56 26.90
CA ALA A 564 21.12 13.26 28.32
C ALA A 564 20.45 11.91 28.54
N VAL A 565 20.92 11.16 29.53
CA VAL A 565 20.32 9.91 29.98
C VAL A 565 19.54 10.17 31.26
N ASN A 566 18.26 9.76 31.32
CA ASN A 566 17.42 9.87 32.51
C ASN A 566 17.32 11.30 33.11
N GLY A 567 17.33 12.33 32.25
CA GLY A 567 17.32 13.74 32.71
C GLY A 567 18.59 14.18 33.44
N GLY A 568 19.68 13.41 33.32
CA GLY A 568 20.99 13.75 33.87
C GLY A 568 21.70 14.87 33.10
N GLU A 569 23.02 14.93 33.27
CA GLU A 569 23.86 15.94 32.61
C GLU A 569 23.76 15.86 31.09
N VAL A 570 23.57 17.02 30.45
CA VAL A 570 23.54 17.14 28.99
C VAL A 570 24.96 17.11 28.45
N ARG A 571 25.31 16.04 27.74
CA ARG A 571 26.58 15.93 27.01
C ARG A 571 26.43 16.56 25.62
N ARG A 572 27.21 17.60 25.33
CA ARG A 572 27.34 18.14 23.96
C ARG A 572 28.16 17.17 23.11
N VAL A 573 27.60 16.75 21.99
CA VAL A 573 28.24 15.93 20.95
C VAL A 573 28.10 16.67 19.62
N VAL A 574 29.12 16.62 18.77
CA VAL A 574 29.00 17.07 17.37
C VAL A 574 28.84 15.82 16.54
N LEU A 575 27.69 15.66 15.92
CA LEU A 575 27.47 14.59 14.95
C LEU A 575 27.96 15.12 13.59
N GLY A 576 28.82 14.36 12.92
CA GLY A 576 29.35 14.76 11.60
C GLY A 576 28.24 14.87 10.57
N GLY A 577 28.44 15.66 9.52
CA GLY A 577 27.51 15.72 8.39
C GLY A 577 28.23 15.51 7.06
N ALA A 578 27.47 15.29 5.99
CA ALA A 578 28.04 14.96 4.68
C ALA A 578 28.42 16.19 3.84
N ASP A 579 27.95 17.38 4.24
CA ASP A 579 28.10 18.64 3.51
C ASP A 579 27.63 18.55 2.05
N ASP A 580 26.52 17.83 1.83
CA ASP A 580 25.95 17.53 0.50
C ASP A 580 24.54 18.11 0.30
N ASP A 581 24.02 18.85 1.29
CA ASP A 581 22.66 19.40 1.38
C ASP A 581 21.54 18.35 1.22
N ARG A 582 21.85 17.08 1.50
CA ARG A 582 20.90 15.97 1.46
C ARG A 582 20.27 15.73 2.83
N TRP A 583 19.03 16.19 2.98
CA TRP A 583 18.25 16.05 4.21
C TRP A 583 17.36 14.80 4.24
N ASP A 584 17.63 13.84 3.37
CA ASP A 584 16.92 12.56 3.21
C ASP A 584 17.84 11.33 3.41
N ARG A 585 19.13 11.56 3.70
CA ARG A 585 20.16 10.53 3.75
C ARG A 585 20.68 10.32 5.18
N PRO A 586 20.26 9.26 5.88
CA PRO A 586 20.71 9.03 7.24
C PRO A 586 22.19 8.60 7.30
N GLN A 587 22.81 9.02 8.39
CA GLN A 587 24.15 8.71 8.84
C GLN A 587 24.06 8.10 10.23
N SER A 588 25.15 7.57 10.76
CA SER A 588 25.12 7.01 12.11
C SER A 588 26.41 7.20 12.87
N GLU A 589 26.28 7.52 14.16
CA GLU A 589 27.37 7.55 15.11
C GLU A 589 27.04 6.70 16.33
N THR A 590 28.05 5.98 16.85
CA THR A 590 27.88 5.14 18.04
C THR A 590 28.52 5.78 19.26
N LEU A 591 27.71 6.03 20.27
CA LEU A 591 28.11 6.63 21.53
C LEU A 591 28.03 5.60 22.65
N ARG A 592 28.97 5.68 23.58
CA ARG A 592 28.95 4.85 24.78
C ARG A 592 28.24 5.57 25.92
N LEU A 593 27.06 5.07 26.30
CA LEU A 593 26.22 5.67 27.35
C LEU A 593 26.01 4.67 28.49
N ASN A 594 25.97 5.18 29.72
CA ASN A 594 25.68 4.36 30.90
C ASN A 594 24.18 4.38 31.18
N LEU A 595 23.55 3.20 31.19
CA LEU A 595 22.14 3.02 31.51
C LEU A 595 21.99 2.36 32.89
N LYS A 596 20.91 2.69 33.61
CA LYS A 596 20.53 1.98 34.84
C LYS A 596 19.76 0.72 34.46
N ALA A 597 19.71 -0.28 35.36
CA ALA A 597 18.83 -1.43 35.16
C ALA A 597 17.36 -1.00 35.09
N GLY A 598 16.59 -1.62 34.20
CA GLY A 598 15.19 -1.27 33.90
C GLY A 598 15.08 -0.11 32.92
N SER A 599 14.00 0.68 33.05
CA SER A 599 13.62 1.71 32.08
C SER A 599 14.52 2.94 32.12
N ASN A 600 14.94 3.40 30.94
CA ASN A 600 15.72 4.60 30.73
C ASN A 600 15.05 5.54 29.71
N THR A 601 15.44 6.80 29.74
CA THR A 601 15.16 7.78 28.67
C THR A 601 16.45 8.32 28.07
N LEU A 602 16.40 8.61 26.77
CA LEU A 602 17.46 9.29 26.02
C LEU A 602 16.89 10.58 25.45
N THR A 603 17.38 11.73 25.93
CA THR A 603 16.94 13.05 25.47
C THR A 603 17.98 13.65 24.54
N PHE A 604 17.55 14.01 23.33
CA PHE A 604 18.28 14.73 22.31
C PHE A 604 17.76 16.17 22.28
N SER A 605 18.61 17.13 22.66
CA SER A 605 18.22 18.53 22.79
C SER A 605 19.07 19.43 21.91
N HIS A 606 18.48 20.53 21.48
CA HIS A 606 19.21 21.65 20.86
C HIS A 606 20.38 22.11 21.75
N VAL A 607 21.57 22.24 21.16
CA VAL A 607 22.76 22.81 21.80
C VAL A 607 23.55 23.63 20.77
N GLY A 608 23.10 24.84 20.44
CA GLY A 608 23.75 25.69 19.42
C GLY A 608 22.75 26.57 18.70
N ASP A 609 22.73 26.51 17.36
CA ASP A 609 21.70 27.15 16.53
C ASP A 609 20.67 26.10 16.05
N TYR A 610 21.13 25.07 15.34
CA TYR A 610 20.31 23.93 14.89
C TYR A 610 21.02 22.60 15.20
N GLY A 611 20.25 21.62 15.68
CA GLY A 611 20.66 20.22 15.77
C GLY A 611 20.47 19.46 14.44
N PRO A 612 21.07 18.27 14.30
CA PRO A 612 20.74 17.31 13.26
C PRO A 612 19.34 16.71 13.50
N ASP A 613 18.70 16.19 12.47
CA ASP A 613 17.41 15.51 12.60
C ASP A 613 17.64 14.07 13.04
N ILE A 614 16.87 13.56 14.00
CA ILE A 614 17.04 12.19 14.51
C ILE A 614 16.08 11.26 13.77
N ASP A 615 16.64 10.23 13.16
CA ASP A 615 15.91 9.15 12.47
C ASP A 615 15.56 8.05 13.49
N ARG A 616 16.60 7.46 14.10
CA ARG A 616 16.43 6.27 14.94
C ARG A 616 17.55 6.12 15.94
N VAL A 617 17.28 5.44 17.06
CA VAL A 617 18.30 5.07 18.03
C VAL A 617 18.32 3.56 18.21
N THR A 618 19.48 2.95 18.17
CA THR A 618 19.63 1.53 18.53
C THR A 618 20.54 1.35 19.75
N VAL A 619 20.09 0.55 20.70
CA VAL A 619 20.77 0.32 21.99
C VAL A 619 21.22 -1.13 22.07
N GLN A 620 22.51 -1.34 22.31
CA GLN A 620 23.13 -2.66 22.36
C GLN A 620 24.07 -2.76 23.55
N ALA A 621 23.97 -3.83 24.35
CA ALA A 621 24.85 -4.03 25.51
C ALA A 621 26.32 -4.15 25.08
N THR A 622 27.24 -3.43 25.76
CA THR A 622 28.68 -3.60 25.52
C THR A 622 29.16 -4.97 26.00
N ARG A 623 30.31 -5.41 25.48
CA ARG A 623 31.00 -6.61 25.99
C ARG A 623 31.33 -6.46 27.46
#